data_AF-A0A498N633-F1
#
_entry.id   AF-A0A498N633-F1
#
_cell.length_a   1.000
_cell.length_b   1.000
_cell.length_c   1.000
_cell.angle_alpha   90.00
_cell.angle_beta   90.00
_cell.angle_gamma   90.00
#
_symmetry.space_group_name_H-M   'P 1'
#
loop_
_entity.id
_entity.type
_entity.pdbx_description
1 polymer ?
#
loop_
_entity_poly.entity_id
_entity_poly.type
_entity_poly.pdbx_seq_one_letter_code
_entity_poly.pdbx_strand_id
1 'polypeptide(L)'
;MRGAPDTHHGPRTMLVPTLSFWLLNALLMLVDTTGKPNFITRYRIQPDKNNPVDPVRLRQAVKRVLFNQVCLSGPVVVLTYMVMKWRGDPCGPELPTFHLVLLELAVCGLLEEILFYYTHRLVHHPSLYKSIHKIHHEWTAPVGVVALYAHPVEHVLSNMLPAVVGPVLLGSHISTTSLWFTIALLVTTVSHCGYHLPFLPSPEFHDFHHLKFNQCYGVLGVLDRLHGTDDKFRNSKAYERHTVLLGLTPLSESIPDDPKKARD
;
A
#
# COMPACT_ATOMS: atom_id res chain seq x y z
N MET A 1 37.59 -27.00 3.37
CA MET A 1 36.19 -27.33 3.71
C MET A 1 35.37 -26.06 3.57
N ARG A 2 34.48 -25.97 2.57
CA ARG A 2 33.55 -24.83 2.47
C ARG A 2 32.48 -25.06 3.53
N GLY A 3 32.41 -24.17 4.53
CA GLY A 3 31.35 -24.22 5.54
C GLY A 3 29.99 -24.20 4.86
N ALA A 4 29.03 -24.99 5.36
CA ALA A 4 27.67 -24.94 4.88
C ALA A 4 27.17 -23.49 5.01
N PRO A 5 26.58 -22.90 3.94
CA PRO A 5 25.99 -21.56 4.05
C PRO A 5 24.91 -21.60 5.13
N ASP A 6 24.93 -20.61 6.01
CA ASP A 6 24.03 -20.52 7.16
C ASP A 6 22.61 -20.20 6.65
N THR A 7 21.89 -21.24 6.21
CA THR A 7 20.59 -21.16 5.53
C THR A 7 19.46 -20.63 6.43
N HIS A 8 19.73 -20.32 7.70
CA HIS A 8 18.73 -19.94 8.69
C HIS A 8 18.34 -18.45 8.67
N HIS A 9 19.10 -17.59 7.99
CA HIS A 9 18.86 -16.14 8.01
C HIS A 9 17.81 -15.67 6.99
N GLY A 10 17.77 -16.26 5.80
CA GLY A 10 16.85 -15.85 4.72
C GLY A 10 15.37 -15.80 5.11
N PRO A 11 14.80 -16.89 5.68
CA PRO A 11 13.40 -16.92 6.09
C PRO A 11 13.05 -15.90 7.18
N ARG A 12 14.01 -15.55 8.06
CA ARG A 12 13.79 -14.57 9.13
C ARG A 12 13.77 -13.14 8.61
N THR A 13 14.62 -12.83 7.62
CA THR A 13 14.64 -11.52 6.95
C THR A 13 13.30 -11.17 6.31
N MET A 14 12.53 -12.17 5.86
CA MET A 14 11.20 -11.99 5.29
C MET A 14 10.08 -11.74 6.32
N LEU A 15 10.39 -11.74 7.62
CA LEU A 15 9.45 -11.32 8.67
C LEU A 15 9.40 -9.79 8.83
N VAL A 16 10.46 -9.08 8.44
CA VAL A 16 10.58 -7.62 8.59
C VAL A 16 9.41 -6.86 7.96
N PRO A 17 9.00 -7.13 6.69
CA PRO A 17 7.90 -6.39 6.07
C PRO A 17 6.58 -6.52 6.83
N THR A 18 6.25 -7.74 7.27
CA THR A 18 5.03 -8.04 8.04
C THR A 18 5.05 -7.36 9.41
N LEU A 19 6.19 -7.36 10.10
CA LEU A 19 6.34 -6.68 11.39
C LEU A 19 6.22 -5.16 11.23
N SER A 20 6.85 -4.58 10.22
CA SER A 20 6.74 -3.15 9.91
C SER A 20 5.30 -2.74 9.60
N PHE A 21 4.58 -3.54 8.80
CA PHE A 21 3.16 -3.32 8.51
C PHE A 21 2.32 -3.30 9.79
N TRP A 22 2.43 -4.33 10.64
CA TRP A 22 1.62 -4.40 11.86
C TRP A 22 2.00 -3.35 12.90
N LEU A 23 3.29 -3.00 13.02
CA LEU A 23 3.73 -1.97 13.94
C LEU A 23 3.13 -0.60 13.59
N LEU A 24 3.25 -0.18 12.32
CA LEU A 24 2.66 1.08 11.86
C LEU A 24 1.13 1.07 12.01
N ASN A 25 0.48 -0.02 11.59
CA ASN A 25 -0.97 -0.12 11.65
C ASN A 25 -1.51 -0.23 13.08
N ALA A 26 -0.78 -0.82 14.02
CA ALA A 26 -1.18 -0.81 15.42
C ALA A 26 -1.22 0.62 15.99
N LEU A 27 -0.22 1.45 15.63
CA LEU A 27 -0.21 2.86 16.02
C LEU A 27 -1.38 3.63 15.39
N LEU A 28 -1.61 3.47 14.07
CA LEU A 28 -2.71 4.12 13.37
C LEU A 28 -4.08 3.69 13.90
N MET A 29 -4.31 2.38 14.09
CA MET A 29 -5.55 1.85 14.63
C MET A 29 -5.85 2.35 16.05
N LEU A 30 -4.82 2.59 16.87
CA LEU A 30 -5.01 3.24 18.17
C LEU A 30 -5.59 4.65 18.00
N VAL A 31 -5.07 5.42 17.05
CA VAL A 31 -5.61 6.76 16.71
C VAL A 31 -7.03 6.65 16.17
N ASP A 32 -7.26 5.72 15.25
CA ASP A 32 -8.54 5.54 14.58
C ASP A 32 -9.68 5.15 15.52
N THR A 33 -9.37 4.36 16.56
CA THR A 33 -10.37 3.89 17.54
C THR A 33 -10.55 4.82 18.73
N THR A 34 -9.50 5.54 19.13
CA THR A 34 -9.55 6.41 20.32
C THR A 34 -9.77 7.88 20.01
N GLY A 35 -9.54 8.30 18.76
CA GLY A 35 -9.49 9.71 18.36
C GLY A 35 -8.30 10.47 18.93
N LYS A 36 -7.28 9.77 19.48
CA LYS A 36 -6.11 10.36 20.15
C LYS A 36 -4.81 9.74 19.62
N PRO A 37 -3.70 10.52 19.59
CA PRO A 37 -3.58 11.90 20.04
C PRO A 37 -4.07 12.92 19.00
N ASN A 38 -4.54 14.08 19.48
CA ASN A 38 -5.15 15.13 18.64
C ASN A 38 -4.20 15.70 17.58
N PHE A 39 -2.88 15.60 17.81
CA PHE A 39 -1.90 16.07 16.84
C PHE A 39 -1.87 15.22 15.56
N ILE A 40 -2.37 13.98 15.59
CA ILE A 40 -2.51 13.14 14.38
C ILE A 40 -3.88 13.36 13.74
N THR A 41 -4.95 13.39 14.56
CA THR A 41 -6.33 13.46 14.03
C THR A 41 -6.64 14.72 13.24
N ARG A 42 -5.92 15.83 13.48
CA ARG A 42 -6.02 17.05 12.66
C ARG A 42 -5.62 16.89 11.20
N TYR A 43 -4.89 15.83 10.83
CA TYR A 43 -4.48 15.55 9.45
C TYR A 43 -5.48 14.67 8.68
N ARG A 44 -6.63 14.34 9.28
CA ARG A 44 -7.63 13.48 8.65
C ARG A 44 -8.20 14.11 7.38
N ILE A 45 -8.29 13.31 6.31
CA ILE A 45 -8.72 13.76 4.98
C ILE A 45 -10.25 13.85 4.91
N GLN A 46 -10.95 12.82 5.43
CA GLN A 46 -12.41 12.74 5.45
C GLN A 46 -12.93 12.82 6.92
N PRO A 47 -13.13 14.02 7.49
CA PRO A 47 -13.41 14.19 8.92
C PRO A 47 -14.75 13.59 9.38
N ASP A 48 -15.76 13.58 8.50
CA ASP A 48 -17.12 13.10 8.78
C ASP A 48 -17.30 11.59 8.63
N LYS A 49 -16.24 10.86 8.25
CA LYS A 49 -16.30 9.42 8.03
C LYS A 49 -15.31 8.68 8.92
N ASN A 50 -15.76 7.53 9.44
CA ASN A 50 -14.94 6.58 10.19
C ASN A 50 -14.15 7.26 11.34
N ASN A 51 -14.78 8.19 12.05
CA ASN A 51 -14.15 9.00 13.10
C ASN A 51 -15.06 9.10 14.35
N PRO A 52 -14.87 8.25 15.38
CA PRO A 52 -13.93 7.13 15.43
C PRO A 52 -14.37 5.96 14.54
N VAL A 53 -13.45 5.05 14.24
CA VAL A 53 -13.75 3.82 13.50
C VAL A 53 -14.58 2.87 14.36
N ASP A 54 -15.62 2.26 13.76
CA ASP A 54 -16.38 1.19 14.39
C ASP A 54 -15.48 -0.02 14.74
N PRO A 55 -15.31 -0.36 16.03
CA PRO A 55 -14.46 -1.47 16.46
C PRO A 55 -14.89 -2.85 15.93
N VAL A 56 -16.20 -3.06 15.69
CA VAL A 56 -16.69 -4.34 15.17
C VAL A 56 -16.25 -4.52 13.74
N ARG A 57 -16.45 -3.49 12.92
CA ARG A 57 -16.01 -3.44 11.53
C ARG A 57 -14.49 -3.53 11.41
N LEU A 58 -13.74 -2.83 12.26
CA LEU A 58 -12.28 -2.93 12.30
C LEU A 58 -11.81 -4.34 12.62
N ARG A 59 -12.44 -5.01 13.61
CA ARG A 59 -12.12 -6.40 13.95
C ARG A 59 -12.37 -7.35 12.77
N GLN A 60 -13.43 -7.14 12.00
CA GLN A 60 -13.68 -7.93 10.78
C GLN A 60 -12.60 -7.70 9.73
N ALA A 61 -12.19 -6.45 9.53
CA ALA A 61 -11.10 -6.12 8.61
C ALA A 61 -9.78 -6.78 9.04
N VAL A 62 -9.39 -6.65 10.31
CA VAL A 62 -8.18 -7.27 10.88
C VAL A 62 -8.19 -8.79 10.70
N LYS A 63 -9.32 -9.47 10.95
CA LYS A 63 -9.44 -10.93 10.73
C LYS A 63 -9.17 -11.30 9.28
N ARG A 64 -9.70 -10.54 8.33
CA ARG A 64 -9.49 -10.78 6.90
C ARG A 64 -8.06 -10.48 6.46
N VAL A 65 -7.46 -9.41 6.98
CA VAL A 65 -6.06 -9.06 6.72
C VAL A 65 -5.13 -10.14 7.24
N LEU A 66 -5.37 -10.65 8.45
CA LEU A 66 -4.63 -11.79 9.01
C LEU A 66 -4.79 -13.05 8.15
N PHE A 67 -6.01 -13.37 7.71
CA PHE A 67 -6.25 -14.47 6.79
C PHE A 67 -5.46 -14.30 5.48
N ASN A 68 -5.54 -13.13 4.85
CA ASN A 68 -4.83 -12.83 3.61
C ASN A 68 -3.30 -12.98 3.79
N GLN A 69 -2.74 -12.41 4.86
CA GLN A 69 -1.30 -12.50 5.12
C GLN A 69 -0.83 -13.92 5.43
N VAL A 70 -1.53 -14.65 6.30
CA VAL A 70 -1.09 -15.98 6.74
C VAL A 70 -1.38 -17.04 5.67
N CYS A 71 -2.60 -17.06 5.14
CA CYS A 71 -3.05 -18.13 4.24
C CYS A 71 -2.72 -17.87 2.76
N LEU A 72 -2.48 -16.62 2.36
CA LEU A 72 -2.17 -16.29 0.96
C LEU A 72 -0.75 -15.74 0.81
N SER A 73 -0.38 -14.66 1.51
CA SER A 73 0.96 -14.08 1.38
C SER A 73 2.05 -15.05 1.86
N GLY A 74 1.82 -15.77 2.96
CA GLY A 74 2.76 -16.78 3.49
C GLY A 74 3.18 -17.81 2.44
N PRO A 75 2.23 -18.58 1.86
CA PRO A 75 2.54 -19.51 0.77
C PRO A 75 3.16 -18.85 -0.46
N VAL A 76 2.71 -17.66 -0.86
CA VAL A 76 3.27 -16.94 -2.01
C VAL A 76 4.72 -16.53 -1.76
N VAL A 77 5.06 -16.06 -0.56
CA VAL A 77 6.44 -15.70 -0.18
C VAL A 77 7.34 -16.93 -0.16
N VAL A 78 6.85 -18.06 0.37
CA VAL A 78 7.60 -19.34 0.33
C VAL A 78 7.84 -19.78 -1.12
N LEU A 79 6.81 -19.75 -1.96
CA LEU A 79 6.94 -20.09 -3.39
C LEU A 79 7.90 -19.14 -4.10
N THR A 80 7.81 -17.85 -3.83
CA THR A 80 8.72 -16.82 -4.36
C THR A 80 10.16 -17.14 -3.99
N TYR A 81 10.42 -17.45 -2.72
CA TYR A 81 11.74 -17.85 -2.25
C TYR A 81 12.25 -19.12 -2.95
N MET A 82 11.40 -20.13 -3.14
CA MET A 82 11.75 -21.34 -3.88
C MET A 82 12.14 -21.04 -5.33
N VAL A 83 11.37 -20.20 -6.02
CA VAL A 83 11.67 -19.78 -7.40
C VAL A 83 12.97 -19.00 -7.47
N MET A 84 13.21 -18.07 -6.54
CA MET A 84 14.45 -17.31 -6.47
C MET A 84 15.66 -18.22 -6.23
N LYS A 85 15.53 -19.20 -5.33
CA LYS A 85 16.58 -20.20 -5.05
C LYS A 85 16.82 -21.15 -6.23
N TRP A 86 15.79 -21.42 -7.03
CA TRP A 86 15.94 -22.20 -8.25
C TRP A 86 16.72 -21.44 -9.33
N ARG A 87 16.56 -20.11 -9.39
CA ARG A 87 17.25 -19.25 -10.37
C ARG A 87 18.66 -18.82 -9.95
N GLY A 88 18.98 -18.81 -8.66
CA GLY A 88 20.26 -18.36 -8.14
C GLY A 88 20.38 -18.53 -6.64
N ASP A 89 21.32 -17.82 -6.02
CA ASP A 89 21.49 -17.81 -4.57
C ASP A 89 21.01 -16.49 -3.95
N PRO A 90 19.71 -16.37 -3.60
CA PRO A 90 19.16 -15.15 -3.02
C PRO A 90 19.70 -14.84 -1.62
N CYS A 91 20.41 -15.79 -1.00
CA CYS A 91 21.01 -15.67 0.33
C CYS A 91 22.54 -15.74 0.27
N GLY A 92 23.12 -15.35 -0.87
CA GLY A 92 24.57 -15.28 -1.05
C GLY A 92 25.23 -14.44 0.06
N PRO A 93 26.49 -14.73 0.42
CA PRO A 93 27.17 -14.06 1.54
C PRO A 93 27.48 -12.58 1.24
N GLU A 94 27.51 -12.19 -0.03
CA GLU A 94 27.82 -10.84 -0.47
C GLU A 94 26.54 -10.02 -0.62
N LEU A 95 26.45 -8.93 0.14
CA LEU A 95 25.34 -7.99 0.01
C LEU A 95 25.44 -7.20 -1.30
N PRO A 96 24.30 -6.86 -1.92
CA PRO A 96 24.28 -6.01 -3.10
C PRO A 96 24.85 -4.62 -2.77
N THR A 97 25.52 -4.01 -3.75
CA THR A 97 26.02 -2.64 -3.59
C THR A 97 24.86 -1.66 -3.45
N PHE A 98 25.09 -0.52 -2.78
CA PHE A 98 24.07 0.51 -2.60
C PHE A 98 23.43 0.95 -3.92
N HIS A 99 24.22 1.15 -4.98
CA HIS A 99 23.71 1.55 -6.29
C HIS A 99 22.85 0.46 -6.95
N LEU A 100 23.22 -0.82 -6.78
CA LEU A 100 22.40 -1.92 -7.27
C LEU A 100 21.06 -1.97 -6.53
N VAL A 101 21.06 -1.82 -5.21
CA VAL A 101 19.82 -1.74 -4.42
C VAL A 101 18.91 -0.61 -4.92
N LEU A 102 19.44 0.58 -5.16
CA LEU A 102 18.64 1.70 -5.69
C LEU A 102 18.06 1.40 -7.08
N LEU A 103 18.85 0.80 -7.98
CA LEU A 103 18.38 0.40 -9.30
C LEU A 103 17.27 -0.65 -9.20
N GLU A 104 17.46 -1.68 -8.37
CA GLU A 104 16.47 -2.74 -8.16
C GLU A 104 15.17 -2.16 -7.60
N LEU A 105 15.22 -1.28 -6.60
CA LEU A 105 14.04 -0.61 -6.04
C LEU A 105 13.30 0.23 -7.09
N ALA A 106 14.02 0.97 -7.93
CA ALA A 106 13.42 1.75 -9.00
C ALA A 106 12.71 0.86 -10.03
N VAL A 107 13.35 -0.24 -10.46
CA VAL A 107 12.75 -1.20 -11.40
C VAL A 107 11.55 -1.90 -10.76
N CYS A 108 11.62 -2.28 -9.49
CA CYS A 108 10.49 -2.86 -8.77
C CYS A 108 9.30 -1.90 -8.70
N GLY A 109 9.52 -0.61 -8.40
CA GLY A 109 8.47 0.40 -8.39
C GLY A 109 7.81 0.62 -9.75
N LEU A 110 8.59 0.59 -10.84
CA LEU A 110 8.03 0.69 -12.19
C LEU A 110 7.20 -0.55 -12.56
N LEU A 111 7.67 -1.74 -12.20
CA LEU A 111 6.94 -2.98 -12.42
C LEU A 111 5.66 -3.04 -11.58
N GLU A 112 5.72 -2.57 -10.33
CA GLU A 112 4.56 -2.46 -9.46
C GLU A 112 3.52 -1.51 -10.06
N GLU A 113 3.91 -0.31 -10.49
CA GLU A 113 3.01 0.64 -11.17
C GLU A 113 2.30 -0.02 -12.36
N ILE A 114 3.05 -0.71 -13.23
CA ILE A 114 2.49 -1.36 -14.42
C ILE A 114 1.51 -2.47 -14.04
N LEU A 115 1.95 -3.42 -13.23
CA LEU A 115 1.14 -4.59 -12.91
C LEU A 115 -0.07 -4.20 -12.07
N PHE A 116 0.14 -3.39 -11.03
CA PHE A 116 -0.94 -2.93 -10.16
C PHE A 116 -1.99 -2.16 -10.94
N TYR A 117 -1.61 -1.20 -11.77
CA TYR A 117 -2.56 -0.40 -12.54
C TYR A 117 -3.50 -1.28 -13.37
N TYR A 118 -2.95 -2.25 -14.12
CA TYR A 118 -3.77 -3.09 -14.99
C TYR A 118 -4.59 -4.13 -14.23
N THR A 119 -4.04 -4.77 -13.19
CA THR A 119 -4.81 -5.75 -12.40
C THR A 119 -5.88 -5.06 -11.56
N HIS A 120 -5.58 -3.88 -11.01
CA HIS A 120 -6.52 -3.07 -10.25
C HIS A 120 -7.66 -2.56 -11.16
N ARG A 121 -7.33 -1.96 -12.31
CA ARG A 121 -8.35 -1.55 -13.28
C ARG A 121 -9.19 -2.72 -13.80
N LEU A 122 -8.60 -3.91 -13.95
CA LEU A 122 -9.32 -5.12 -14.33
C LEU A 122 -10.36 -5.53 -13.29
N VAL A 123 -10.02 -5.53 -12.00
CA VAL A 123 -10.99 -5.93 -10.95
C VAL A 123 -12.11 -4.89 -10.75
N HIS A 124 -11.96 -3.68 -11.29
CA HIS A 124 -13.03 -2.68 -11.43
C HIS A 124 -13.99 -2.94 -12.59
N HIS A 125 -13.70 -3.88 -13.47
CA HIS A 125 -14.63 -4.25 -14.54
C HIS A 125 -15.97 -4.71 -13.92
N PRO A 126 -17.14 -4.31 -14.45
CA PRO A 126 -18.44 -4.58 -13.81
C PRO A 126 -18.71 -6.05 -13.44
N SER A 127 -18.20 -6.99 -14.25
CA SER A 127 -18.34 -8.43 -13.99
C SER A 127 -17.51 -8.95 -12.80
N LEU A 128 -16.43 -8.25 -12.44
CA LEU A 128 -15.51 -8.63 -11.36
C LEU A 128 -15.71 -7.76 -10.12
N TYR A 129 -16.06 -6.48 -10.28
CA TYR A 129 -16.17 -5.52 -9.19
C TYR A 129 -17.08 -6.02 -8.08
N LYS A 130 -18.31 -6.45 -8.43
CA LYS A 130 -19.32 -6.84 -7.43
C LYS A 130 -18.87 -8.00 -6.55
N SER A 131 -18.13 -8.97 -7.10
CA SER A 131 -17.73 -10.20 -6.42
C SER A 131 -16.35 -10.14 -5.79
N ILE A 132 -15.44 -9.35 -6.35
CA ILE A 132 -14.05 -9.28 -5.96
C ILE A 132 -13.75 -7.94 -5.29
N HIS A 133 -13.77 -6.86 -6.05
CA HIS A 133 -13.17 -5.60 -5.62
C HIS A 133 -14.05 -4.73 -4.72
N LYS A 134 -15.39 -4.91 -4.78
CA LYS A 134 -16.35 -4.20 -3.92
C LYS A 134 -16.01 -4.37 -2.44
N ILE A 135 -15.44 -5.51 -2.07
CA ILE A 135 -15.01 -5.81 -0.71
C ILE A 135 -13.98 -4.78 -0.24
N HIS A 136 -12.93 -4.56 -1.03
CA HIS A 136 -11.90 -3.57 -0.71
C HIS A 136 -12.52 -2.18 -0.54
N HIS A 137 -13.46 -1.84 -1.43
CA HIS A 137 -14.22 -0.59 -1.43
C HIS A 137 -15.34 -0.47 -0.40
N GLU A 138 -15.51 -1.44 0.50
CA GLU A 138 -16.42 -1.24 1.63
C GLU A 138 -15.99 -0.02 2.46
N TRP A 139 -14.67 0.25 2.53
CA TRP A 139 -14.04 1.33 3.30
C TRP A 139 -13.80 2.61 2.47
N THR A 140 -14.89 3.32 2.11
CA THR A 140 -14.81 4.59 1.34
C THR A 140 -14.01 5.72 1.99
N ALA A 141 -13.76 5.65 3.30
CA ALA A 141 -12.74 6.41 4.01
C ALA A 141 -11.79 5.38 4.64
N PRO A 142 -10.72 4.98 3.97
CA PRO A 142 -9.88 3.89 4.42
C PRO A 142 -9.12 4.26 5.69
N VAL A 143 -8.66 3.22 6.39
CA VAL A 143 -7.70 3.31 7.49
C VAL A 143 -6.56 2.33 7.22
N GLY A 144 -5.37 2.58 7.75
CA GLY A 144 -4.14 1.97 7.23
C GLY A 144 -4.21 0.44 7.07
N VAL A 145 -4.81 -0.26 8.04
CA VAL A 145 -4.84 -1.73 8.05
C VAL A 145 -5.66 -2.31 6.90
N VAL A 146 -6.61 -1.53 6.36
CA VAL A 146 -7.48 -1.96 5.25
C VAL A 146 -6.76 -1.95 3.90
N ALA A 147 -5.51 -1.47 3.84
CA ALA A 147 -4.62 -1.65 2.70
C ALA A 147 -4.55 -3.10 2.20
N LEU A 148 -4.69 -4.08 3.11
CA LEU A 148 -4.71 -5.51 2.78
C LEU A 148 -6.08 -6.17 2.98
N TYR A 149 -7.12 -5.38 3.24
CA TYR A 149 -8.51 -5.83 3.30
C TYR A 149 -9.05 -5.97 1.87
N ALA A 150 -8.94 -7.19 1.33
CA ALA A 150 -9.30 -7.49 -0.05
C ALA A 150 -9.87 -8.90 -0.20
N HIS A 151 -10.55 -9.15 -1.33
CA HIS A 151 -10.90 -10.50 -1.74
C HIS A 151 -9.63 -11.34 -1.96
N PRO A 152 -9.58 -12.66 -1.64
CA PRO A 152 -8.39 -13.48 -1.83
C PRO A 152 -7.77 -13.40 -3.24
N VAL A 153 -8.63 -13.40 -4.27
CA VAL A 153 -8.18 -13.26 -5.68
C VAL A 153 -7.52 -11.91 -5.93
N GLU A 154 -8.12 -10.81 -5.46
CA GLU A 154 -7.54 -9.48 -5.57
C GLU A 154 -6.24 -9.36 -4.77
N HIS A 155 -6.20 -9.94 -3.58
CA HIS A 155 -5.01 -9.92 -2.75
C HIS A 155 -3.82 -10.59 -3.46
N VAL A 156 -4.04 -11.73 -4.13
CA VAL A 156 -3.00 -12.40 -4.90
C VAL A 156 -2.66 -11.62 -6.18
N LEU A 157 -3.67 -11.22 -6.97
CA LEU A 157 -3.46 -10.62 -8.29
C LEU A 157 -3.03 -9.17 -8.27
N SER A 158 -3.61 -8.35 -7.40
CA SER A 158 -3.33 -6.92 -7.33
C SER A 158 -2.36 -6.56 -6.21
N ASN A 159 -2.34 -7.26 -5.06
CA ASN A 159 -1.41 -6.85 -4.00
C ASN A 159 -0.08 -7.63 -4.08
N MET A 160 -0.12 -8.95 -4.23
CA MET A 160 1.09 -9.78 -4.16
C MET A 160 1.85 -9.84 -5.48
N LEU A 161 1.17 -10.08 -6.60
CA LEU A 161 1.82 -10.23 -7.90
C LEU A 161 2.66 -9.00 -8.29
N PRO A 162 2.15 -7.74 -8.21
CA PRO A 162 2.94 -6.56 -8.57
C PRO A 162 4.19 -6.39 -7.71
N ALA A 163 4.09 -6.66 -6.40
CA ALA A 163 5.22 -6.57 -5.48
C ALA A 163 6.28 -7.65 -5.74
N VAL A 164 5.87 -8.89 -6.03
CA VAL A 164 6.76 -10.07 -6.13
C VAL A 164 7.53 -10.12 -7.46
N VAL A 165 6.92 -9.69 -8.56
CA VAL A 165 7.50 -9.89 -9.90
C VAL A 165 8.87 -9.20 -10.05
N GLY A 166 9.05 -8.00 -9.52
CA GLY A 166 10.32 -7.27 -9.61
C GLY A 166 11.51 -8.04 -9.03
N PRO A 167 11.52 -8.34 -7.72
CA PRO A 167 12.63 -9.08 -7.10
C PRO A 167 12.87 -10.45 -7.74
N VAL A 168 11.81 -11.14 -8.16
CA VAL A 168 11.94 -12.41 -8.88
C VAL A 168 12.67 -12.18 -10.19
N LEU A 169 12.20 -11.30 -11.07
CA LEU A 169 12.79 -11.07 -12.38
C LEU A 169 14.27 -10.70 -12.28
N LEU A 170 14.61 -9.80 -11.36
CA LEU A 170 15.95 -9.30 -11.11
C LEU A 170 16.87 -10.33 -10.45
N GLY A 171 16.32 -11.37 -9.81
CA GLY A 171 17.13 -12.32 -9.02
C GLY A 171 17.72 -11.66 -7.78
N SER A 172 16.97 -10.74 -7.18
CA SER A 172 17.48 -9.87 -6.12
C SER A 172 17.91 -10.62 -4.86
N HIS A 173 18.88 -10.07 -4.15
CA HIS A 173 19.25 -10.58 -2.84
C HIS A 173 18.09 -10.45 -1.84
N ILE A 174 17.96 -11.39 -0.90
CA ILE A 174 16.84 -11.45 0.04
C ILE A 174 16.72 -10.18 0.90
N SER A 175 17.83 -9.48 1.15
CA SER A 175 17.83 -8.19 1.83
C SER A 175 17.17 -7.08 1.00
N THR A 176 17.45 -7.01 -0.31
CA THR A 176 16.78 -6.04 -1.20
C THR A 176 15.31 -6.38 -1.32
N THR A 177 14.96 -7.66 -1.48
CA THR A 177 13.56 -8.12 -1.55
C THR A 177 12.79 -7.76 -0.29
N SER A 178 13.36 -7.97 0.89
CA SER A 178 12.73 -7.60 2.16
C SER A 178 12.61 -6.08 2.33
N LEU A 179 13.63 -5.32 1.93
CA LEU A 179 13.56 -3.85 1.92
C LEU A 179 12.44 -3.35 0.99
N TRP A 180 12.36 -3.90 -0.23
CA TRP A 180 11.33 -3.59 -1.20
C TRP A 180 9.92 -3.87 -0.66
N PHE A 181 9.66 -5.06 -0.14
CA PHE A 181 8.35 -5.39 0.45
C PHE A 181 8.02 -4.51 1.65
N THR A 182 9.02 -4.13 2.45
CA THR A 182 8.81 -3.19 3.55
C THR A 182 8.36 -1.83 3.02
N ILE A 183 9.05 -1.28 2.02
CA ILE A 183 8.69 -0.01 1.38
C ILE A 183 7.29 -0.08 0.78
N ALA A 184 6.98 -1.12 -0.02
CA ALA A 184 5.68 -1.30 -0.66
C ALA A 184 4.53 -1.36 0.37
N LEU A 185 4.69 -2.13 1.45
CA LEU A 185 3.67 -2.23 2.52
C LEU A 185 3.49 -0.92 3.30
N LEU A 186 4.58 -0.21 3.57
CA LEU A 186 4.52 1.08 4.26
C LEU A 186 3.87 2.16 3.38
N VAL A 187 4.26 2.26 2.11
CA VAL A 187 3.66 3.19 1.14
C VAL A 187 2.17 2.89 0.95
N THR A 188 1.80 1.62 0.79
CA THR A 188 0.38 1.22 0.68
C THR A 188 -0.39 1.54 1.97
N THR A 189 0.22 1.34 3.14
CA THR A 189 -0.41 1.73 4.42
C THR A 189 -0.63 3.24 4.48
N VAL A 190 0.37 4.03 4.11
CA VAL A 190 0.28 5.50 4.10
C VAL A 190 -0.81 5.96 3.13
N SER A 191 -0.89 5.40 1.92
CA SER A 191 -1.92 5.76 0.93
C SER A 191 -3.36 5.46 1.39
N HIS A 192 -3.52 4.53 2.35
CA HIS A 192 -4.81 4.13 2.92
C HIS A 192 -5.07 4.69 4.32
N CYS A 193 -4.11 5.37 4.95
CA CYS A 193 -4.20 5.63 6.39
C CYS A 193 -5.31 6.60 6.77
N GLY A 194 -5.86 7.36 5.82
CA GLY A 194 -6.89 8.37 6.05
C GLY A 194 -6.34 9.68 6.62
N TYR A 195 -5.01 9.82 6.73
CA TYR A 195 -4.33 11.00 7.25
C TYR A 195 -3.28 11.51 6.28
N HIS A 196 -3.31 12.81 6.00
CA HIS A 196 -2.25 13.49 5.26
C HIS A 196 -1.11 13.92 6.20
N LEU A 197 -0.29 12.95 6.62
CA LEU A 197 0.76 13.16 7.62
C LEU A 197 1.98 13.92 7.04
N PRO A 198 2.66 14.74 7.86
CA PRO A 198 3.90 15.42 7.46
C PRO A 198 5.01 14.45 7.03
N PHE A 199 5.79 14.87 6.04
CA PHE A 199 6.99 14.18 5.52
C PHE A 199 6.76 12.80 4.90
N LEU A 200 5.50 12.41 4.69
CA LEU A 200 5.12 11.17 4.00
C LEU A 200 4.53 11.47 2.62
N PRO A 201 4.56 10.49 1.69
CA PRO A 201 3.86 10.61 0.42
C PRO A 201 2.38 10.93 0.61
N SER A 202 1.83 11.73 -0.31
CA SER A 202 0.43 12.14 -0.23
C SER A 202 -0.53 10.96 -0.44
N PRO A 203 -1.50 10.73 0.47
CA PRO A 203 -2.55 9.73 0.30
C PRO A 203 -3.72 10.19 -0.58
N GLU A 204 -3.80 11.47 -0.95
CA GLU A 204 -4.98 12.08 -1.61
C GLU A 204 -5.40 11.34 -2.89
N PHE A 205 -4.42 10.84 -3.67
CA PHE A 205 -4.68 10.12 -4.92
C PHE A 205 -5.51 8.85 -4.68
N HIS A 206 -5.12 8.06 -3.69
CA HIS A 206 -5.79 6.79 -3.39
C HIS A 206 -7.02 6.98 -2.49
N ASP A 207 -7.03 7.97 -1.62
CA ASP A 207 -8.26 8.34 -0.90
C ASP A 207 -9.37 8.78 -1.89
N PHE A 208 -9.01 9.56 -2.91
CA PHE A 208 -9.93 9.94 -3.99
C PHE A 208 -10.42 8.72 -4.80
N HIS A 209 -9.56 7.71 -4.98
CA HIS A 209 -9.94 6.43 -5.58
C HIS A 209 -11.07 5.75 -4.79
N HIS A 210 -10.92 5.61 -3.47
CA HIS A 210 -11.97 5.04 -2.58
C HIS A 210 -13.24 5.88 -2.54
N LEU A 211 -13.14 7.18 -2.79
CA LEU A 211 -14.30 8.08 -2.85
C LEU A 211 -15.07 8.01 -4.17
N LYS A 212 -14.38 7.85 -5.31
CA LYS A 212 -14.98 7.93 -6.66
C LYS A 212 -15.06 6.60 -7.40
N PHE A 213 -14.34 5.58 -6.97
CA PHE A 213 -14.29 4.20 -7.48
C PHE A 213 -13.77 4.04 -8.92
N ASN A 214 -13.78 5.08 -9.76
CA ASN A 214 -13.45 4.97 -11.17
C ASN A 214 -12.34 5.91 -11.65
N GLN A 215 -11.46 6.32 -10.75
CA GLN A 215 -10.33 7.20 -11.00
C GLN A 215 -9.13 6.73 -10.18
N CYS A 216 -7.91 7.07 -10.57
CA CYS A 216 -6.69 6.88 -9.77
C CYS A 216 -6.40 5.40 -9.44
N TYR A 217 -6.18 4.57 -10.46
CA TYR A 217 -5.95 3.13 -10.30
C TYR A 217 -4.50 2.75 -9.99
N GLY A 218 -3.52 3.55 -10.38
CA GLY A 218 -2.09 3.28 -10.24
C GLY A 218 -1.56 3.56 -8.84
N VAL A 219 -0.28 3.23 -8.65
CA VAL A 219 0.47 3.50 -7.42
C VAL A 219 1.17 4.86 -7.52
N LEU A 220 1.79 5.14 -8.67
CA LEU A 220 2.51 6.38 -8.97
C LEU A 220 1.67 7.39 -9.75
N GLY A 221 0.54 6.96 -10.33
CA GLY A 221 -0.34 7.78 -11.16
C GLY A 221 0.18 8.06 -12.57
N VAL A 222 1.32 7.48 -12.96
CA VAL A 222 1.91 7.64 -14.30
C VAL A 222 0.99 7.02 -15.34
N LEU A 223 0.50 5.80 -15.09
CA LEU A 223 -0.41 5.13 -16.02
C LEU A 223 -1.80 5.74 -16.00
N ASP A 224 -2.24 6.32 -14.88
CA ASP A 224 -3.49 7.08 -14.88
C ASP A 224 -3.42 8.29 -15.78
N ARG A 225 -2.30 9.03 -15.72
CA ARG A 225 -2.07 10.18 -16.57
C ARG A 225 -2.04 9.81 -18.06
N LEU A 226 -1.42 8.68 -18.39
CA LEU A 226 -1.31 8.18 -19.76
C LEU A 226 -2.67 7.69 -20.32
N HIS A 227 -3.53 7.13 -19.47
CA HIS A 227 -4.82 6.57 -19.87
C HIS A 227 -6.01 7.50 -19.60
N GLY A 228 -5.79 8.69 -19.04
CA GLY A 228 -6.86 9.64 -18.68
C GLY A 228 -7.74 9.16 -17.52
N THR A 229 -7.23 8.33 -16.62
CA THR A 229 -7.98 7.82 -15.46
C THR A 229 -7.81 8.66 -14.19
N ASP A 230 -7.21 9.85 -14.30
CA ASP A 230 -7.08 10.84 -13.21
C ASP A 230 -7.72 12.22 -13.52
N ASP A 231 -8.50 12.35 -14.59
CA ASP A 231 -9.02 13.65 -15.03
C ASP A 231 -9.90 14.34 -13.98
N LYS A 232 -10.79 13.59 -13.30
CA LYS A 232 -11.62 14.17 -12.24
C LYS A 232 -10.79 14.51 -11.02
N PHE A 233 -9.78 13.71 -10.72
CA PHE A 233 -8.87 13.97 -9.61
C PHE A 233 -8.12 15.28 -9.85
N ARG A 234 -7.53 15.46 -11.04
CA ARG A 234 -6.78 16.66 -11.41
C ARG A 234 -7.61 17.93 -11.46
N ASN A 235 -8.93 17.81 -11.64
CA ASN A 235 -9.88 18.91 -11.55
C ASN A 235 -10.53 19.04 -10.16
N SER A 236 -9.94 18.46 -9.12
CA SER A 236 -10.48 18.46 -7.76
C SER A 236 -9.55 19.12 -6.74
N LYS A 237 -10.12 19.47 -5.60
CA LYS A 237 -9.37 20.00 -4.45
C LYS A 237 -8.37 18.99 -3.88
N ALA A 238 -8.64 17.70 -4.02
CA ALA A 238 -7.73 16.64 -3.59
C ALA A 238 -6.41 16.68 -4.37
N TYR A 239 -6.44 17.06 -5.66
CA TYR A 239 -5.22 17.24 -6.45
C TYR A 239 -4.42 18.47 -6.03
N GLU A 240 -5.08 19.59 -5.70
CA GLU A 240 -4.38 20.75 -5.12
C GLU A 240 -3.67 20.38 -3.80
N ARG A 241 -4.26 19.46 -3.03
CA ARG A 241 -3.68 18.92 -1.80
C ARG A 241 -2.71 17.76 -2.04
N HIS A 242 -2.52 17.27 -3.27
CA HIS A 242 -1.68 16.11 -3.55
C HIS A 242 -0.20 16.46 -3.64
N THR A 243 0.39 16.82 -2.50
CA THR A 243 1.81 17.15 -2.34
C THR A 243 2.34 16.56 -1.05
N VAL A 244 3.66 16.38 -0.92
CA VAL A 244 4.25 16.07 0.37
C VAL A 244 4.10 17.28 1.29
N LEU A 245 3.49 17.06 2.45
CA LEU A 245 3.37 18.07 3.48
C LEU A 245 4.72 18.25 4.22
N LEU A 246 5.43 19.34 3.94
CA LEU A 246 6.74 19.65 4.56
C LEU A 246 6.63 20.43 5.89
N GLY A 247 5.42 20.88 6.25
CA GLY A 247 5.14 21.64 7.47
C GLY A 247 4.25 20.87 8.44
N LEU A 248 3.89 21.52 9.57
CA LEU A 248 2.98 20.96 10.58
C LEU A 248 1.56 21.53 10.50
N THR A 249 1.28 22.35 9.49
CA THR A 249 -0.06 22.88 9.21
C THR A 249 -0.77 21.93 8.25
N PRO A 250 -1.92 21.35 8.63
CA PRO A 250 -2.69 20.48 7.75
C PRO A 250 -3.01 21.13 6.40
N LEU A 251 -3.12 20.32 5.35
CA LEU A 251 -3.48 20.81 4.02
C LEU A 251 -4.92 21.30 3.92
N SER A 252 -5.82 20.85 4.80
CA SER A 252 -7.16 21.40 4.95
C SER A 252 -7.15 22.85 5.46
N GLU A 253 -6.13 23.25 6.22
CA GLU A 253 -5.96 24.62 6.72
C GLU A 253 -5.19 25.50 5.72
N SER A 254 -4.13 24.97 5.12
CA SER A 254 -3.29 25.73 4.15
C SER A 254 -3.92 25.82 2.75
N ILE A 255 -4.77 24.85 2.38
CA ILE A 255 -5.53 24.83 1.12
C ILE A 255 -7.01 24.56 1.46
N PRO A 256 -7.73 25.54 2.03
CA PRO A 256 -9.09 25.35 2.53
C PRO A 256 -10.10 25.12 1.40
N ASP A 257 -11.23 24.49 1.74
CA ASP A 257 -12.36 24.31 0.81
C ASP A 257 -12.97 25.66 0.42
N ASP A 258 -13.51 25.74 -0.79
CA ASP A 258 -14.17 26.96 -1.27
C ASP A 258 -15.43 27.24 -0.43
N PRO A 259 -15.58 28.44 0.18
CA PRO A 259 -16.72 28.77 1.03
C PRO A 259 -18.10 28.63 0.36
N LYS A 260 -18.13 28.64 -0.98
CA LYS A 260 -19.35 28.57 -1.78
C LYS A 260 -19.85 27.15 -2.07
N LYS A 261 -19.00 26.13 -1.99
CA LYS A 261 -19.38 24.72 -2.23
C LYS A 261 -19.80 23.98 -0.95
N ALA A 262 -19.60 24.57 0.22
CA ALA A 262 -19.95 23.96 1.51
C ALA A 262 -21.45 24.12 1.89
N ARG A 263 -22.29 24.67 1.00
CA ARG A 263 -23.71 24.97 1.25
C ARG A 263 -24.70 24.21 0.36
N ASP A 264 -24.20 23.36 -0.54
CA ASP A 264 -25.00 22.49 -1.43
C ASP A 264 -24.72 21.02 -1.10
#